data_AF-A0A946FHH1-F1
#
_entry.id   AF-A0A946FHH1-F1
#
_cell.length_a   1.000
_cell.length_b   1.000
_cell.length_c   1.000
_cell.angle_alpha   90.00
_cell.angle_beta   90.00
_cell.angle_gamma   90.00
#
_symmetry.space_group_name_H-M   'P 1'
#
loop_
_entity.id
_entity.type
_entity.pdbx_description
1 polymer ?
#
loop_
_entity_poly.entity_id
_entity_poly.type
_entity_poly.pdbx_seq_one_letter_code
_entity_poly.pdbx_strand_id
1 'polypeptide(L)'
;YNILQREYEGETREICHKNEISYMAYSPTAQGLLAGRLSNEATSFPARKWNKLYQEPLLTNSKPVRSLINNIAEEIKTKPISVALAWVLDQKNILTAIVGSRKPDQVSEFAFAGNLKLSADHLNQLNNASNSFHEK
;
A
#
# COMPACT_ATOMS: atom_id res chain seq x y z
N TYR A 1 -4.24 -5.32 -4.55
CA TYR A 1 -4.62 -5.12 -3.14
C TYR A 1 -3.61 -4.21 -2.49
N ASN A 2 -4.06 -3.09 -1.93
CA ASN A 2 -3.25 -2.13 -1.17
C ASN A 2 -4.18 -1.29 -0.28
N ILE A 3 -3.62 -0.44 0.58
CA ILE A 3 -4.40 0.36 1.54
C ILE A 3 -5.46 1.29 0.90
N LEU A 4 -5.33 1.64 -0.39
CA LEU A 4 -6.34 2.44 -1.11
C LEU A 4 -7.31 1.57 -1.93
N GLN A 5 -6.96 0.32 -2.23
CA GLN A 5 -7.72 -0.61 -3.07
C GLN A 5 -7.89 -1.95 -2.35
N ARG A 6 -9.00 -2.05 -1.61
CA ARG A 6 -9.31 -3.12 -0.68
C ARG A 6 -10.43 -4.04 -1.17
N GLU A 7 -10.68 -4.09 -2.48
CA GLU A 7 -11.75 -4.89 -3.11
C GLU A 7 -11.58 -6.40 -2.93
N TYR A 8 -10.38 -6.87 -2.60
CA TYR A 8 -10.14 -8.27 -2.22
C TYR A 8 -10.85 -8.64 -0.90
N GLU A 9 -11.06 -7.68 -0.01
CA GLU A 9 -11.72 -7.91 1.27
C GLU A 9 -13.21 -8.24 1.09
N GLY A 10 -13.80 -8.86 2.11
CA GLY A 10 -15.18 -9.34 2.05
C GLY A 10 -15.26 -10.79 1.55
N GLU A 11 -16.22 -11.07 0.68
CA GLU A 11 -16.58 -12.44 0.26
C GLU A 11 -15.38 -13.20 -0.34
N THR A 12 -14.64 -12.57 -1.26
CA THR A 12 -13.48 -13.20 -1.91
C THR A 12 -12.43 -13.63 -0.88
N ARG A 13 -12.04 -12.74 0.05
CA ARG A 13 -11.07 -13.07 1.12
C ARG A 13 -11.58 -14.19 2.01
N GLU A 14 -12.87 -14.20 2.37
CA GLU A 14 -13.42 -15.26 3.22
C GLU A 14 -13.49 -16.61 2.51
N ILE A 15 -13.82 -16.65 1.21
CA ILE A 15 -13.75 -17.87 0.40
C ILE A 15 -12.30 -18.37 0.35
N CYS A 16 -11.35 -17.50 0.02
CA CYS A 16 -9.94 -17.88 -0.06
C CYS A 16 -9.43 -18.42 1.29
N HIS A 17 -9.75 -17.72 2.39
CA HIS A 17 -9.34 -18.14 3.73
C HIS A 17 -9.95 -19.50 4.13
N LYS A 18 -11.26 -19.72 3.89
CA LYS A 18 -11.93 -20.99 4.21
C LYS A 18 -11.39 -22.18 3.43
N ASN A 19 -10.85 -21.95 2.25
CA ASN A 19 -10.30 -22.99 1.37
C ASN A 19 -8.76 -23.05 1.44
N GLU A 20 -8.13 -22.38 2.41
CA GLU A 20 -6.66 -22.35 2.57
C GLU A 20 -5.91 -21.82 1.32
N ILE A 21 -6.58 -21.00 0.53
CA ILE A 21 -6.03 -20.37 -0.68
C ILE A 21 -5.36 -19.06 -0.26
N SER A 22 -4.04 -19.04 -0.31
CA SER A 22 -3.23 -17.84 -0.06
C SER A 22 -3.39 -16.80 -1.18
N TYR A 23 -3.40 -15.51 -0.82
CA TYR A 23 -3.46 -14.44 -1.79
C TYR A 23 -2.09 -13.77 -2.02
N MET A 24 -1.83 -13.47 -3.30
CA MET A 24 -0.64 -12.74 -3.76
C MET A 24 -1.06 -11.32 -4.16
N ALA A 25 -0.64 -10.33 -3.37
CA ALA A 25 -1.06 -8.94 -3.57
C ALA A 25 -0.36 -8.31 -4.80
N TYR A 26 -1.15 -7.98 -5.82
CA TYR A 26 -0.71 -7.19 -6.96
C TYR A 26 -0.84 -5.68 -6.70
N SER A 27 0.14 -4.91 -7.21
CA SER A 27 0.27 -3.46 -7.03
C SER A 27 0.11 -2.99 -5.57
N PRO A 28 0.89 -3.57 -4.63
CA PRO A 28 0.76 -3.30 -3.20
C PRO A 28 1.12 -1.85 -2.81
N THR A 29 1.82 -1.13 -3.69
CA THR A 29 2.20 0.27 -3.50
C THR A 29 1.39 1.24 -4.37
N ALA A 30 0.28 0.77 -4.97
CA ALA A 30 -0.56 1.55 -5.88
C ALA A 30 0.26 2.23 -7.00
N GLN A 31 1.08 1.44 -7.71
CA GLN A 31 2.02 1.91 -8.75
C GLN A 31 3.01 2.98 -8.25
N GLY A 32 3.40 2.92 -6.97
CA GLY A 32 4.30 3.87 -6.33
C GLY A 32 3.62 5.07 -5.70
N LEU A 33 2.29 5.18 -5.75
CA LEU A 33 1.54 6.23 -5.07
C LEU A 33 1.77 6.23 -3.54
N LEU A 34 1.99 5.05 -2.97
CA LEU A 34 2.20 4.82 -1.54
C LEU A 34 3.68 4.67 -1.15
N ALA A 35 4.60 4.77 -2.13
CA ALA A 35 6.03 4.53 -1.92
C ALA A 35 6.81 5.80 -1.51
N GLY A 36 6.11 6.90 -1.23
CA GLY A 36 6.71 8.19 -0.88
C GLY A 36 6.63 9.20 -2.02
N ARG A 37 7.72 9.92 -2.27
CA ARG A 37 7.75 11.16 -3.07
C ARG A 37 7.26 10.93 -4.52
N LEU A 38 6.01 11.30 -4.82
CA LEU A 38 5.60 11.56 -6.20
C LEU A 38 6.13 12.93 -6.60
N SER A 39 6.97 12.97 -7.64
CA SER A 39 7.13 14.21 -8.40
C SER A 39 5.86 14.48 -9.22
N ASN A 40 5.61 15.73 -9.59
CA ASN A 40 4.54 16.06 -10.53
C ASN A 40 4.73 15.36 -11.90
N GLU A 41 5.96 15.03 -12.26
CA GLU A 41 6.29 14.22 -13.44
C GLU A 41 5.94 12.74 -13.25
N ALA A 42 5.86 12.27 -12.00
CA ALA A 42 5.49 10.89 -11.70
C ALA A 42 4.01 10.64 -12.06
N THR A 43 3.13 11.63 -11.97
CA THR A 43 1.70 11.45 -12.29
C THR A 43 1.42 11.38 -13.79
N SER A 44 2.31 11.90 -14.64
CA SER A 44 2.15 11.91 -16.10
C SER A 44 2.62 10.63 -16.81
N PHE A 45 3.12 9.63 -16.08
CA PHE A 45 3.56 8.36 -16.67
C PHE A 45 2.38 7.62 -17.35
N PRO A 46 2.57 7.08 -18.57
CA PRO A 46 1.49 6.43 -19.34
C PRO A 46 0.77 5.31 -18.57
N ALA A 47 1.50 4.51 -17.79
CA ALA A 47 0.95 3.41 -16.99
C ALA A 47 0.02 3.87 -15.85
N ARG A 48 0.07 5.14 -15.45
CA ARG A 48 -0.73 5.74 -14.38
C ARG A 48 -1.93 6.55 -14.92
N LYS A 49 -1.91 6.91 -16.21
CA LYS A 49 -2.97 7.70 -16.86
C LYS A 49 -4.37 7.12 -16.65
N TRP A 50 -4.49 5.80 -16.71
CA TRP A 50 -5.77 5.09 -16.60
C TRP A 50 -6.09 4.64 -15.17
N ASN A 51 -5.18 4.85 -14.22
CA ASN A 51 -5.40 4.47 -12.84
C ASN A 51 -6.19 5.57 -12.13
N LYS A 52 -7.41 5.26 -11.69
CA LYS A 52 -8.31 6.20 -11.01
C LYS A 52 -7.69 6.85 -9.76
N LEU A 53 -6.75 6.17 -9.07
CA LEU A 53 -6.05 6.75 -7.91
C LEU A 53 -5.18 7.97 -8.26
N TYR A 54 -4.84 8.15 -9.53
CA TYR A 54 -4.09 9.30 -10.05
C TYR A 54 -5.01 10.39 -10.62
N GLN A 55 -6.32 10.23 -10.51
CA GLN A 55 -7.33 11.18 -10.98
C GLN A 55 -8.05 11.81 -9.79
N GLU A 56 -8.55 13.03 -9.95
CA GLU A 56 -9.36 13.69 -8.93
C GLU A 56 -10.79 13.12 -8.90
N PRO A 57 -11.45 13.05 -7.73
CA PRO A 57 -10.98 13.52 -6.41
C PRO A 57 -10.09 12.52 -5.65
N LEU A 58 -9.90 11.29 -6.15
CA LEU A 58 -9.21 10.22 -5.43
C LEU A 58 -7.74 10.56 -5.13
N LEU A 59 -7.05 11.24 -6.04
CA LEU A 59 -5.67 11.66 -5.83
C LEU A 59 -5.55 12.61 -4.63
N THR A 60 -6.43 13.60 -4.52
CA THR A 60 -6.46 14.51 -3.36
C THR A 60 -6.98 13.81 -2.12
N ASN A 61 -8.03 12.98 -2.22
CA ASN A 61 -8.59 12.25 -1.09
C ASN A 61 -7.59 11.24 -0.50
N SER A 62 -6.64 10.72 -1.28
CA SER A 62 -5.58 9.82 -0.79
C SER A 62 -4.47 10.53 0.01
N LYS A 63 -4.40 11.88 -0.01
CA LYS A 63 -3.34 12.65 0.67
C LYS A 63 -3.19 12.31 2.17
N PRO A 64 -4.26 12.23 2.99
CA PRO A 64 -4.14 11.89 4.40
C PRO A 64 -3.48 10.52 4.63
N VAL A 65 -3.86 9.50 3.86
CA VAL A 65 -3.26 8.15 3.94
C VAL A 65 -1.78 8.20 3.58
N ARG A 66 -1.42 8.89 2.49
CA ARG A 66 -0.02 9.03 2.06
C ARG A 66 0.83 9.80 3.07
N SER A 67 0.30 10.87 3.64
CA SER A 67 0.98 11.63 4.69
C SER A 67 1.20 10.78 5.94
N LEU A 68 0.20 10.01 6.36
CA LEU A 68 0.33 9.12 7.51
C LEU A 68 1.41 8.05 7.30
N ILE A 69 1.47 7.44 6.12
CA ILE A 69 2.53 6.49 5.77
C ILE A 69 3.91 7.13 5.86
N ASN A 70 4.07 8.37 5.38
CA ASN A 70 5.33 9.09 5.49
C ASN A 70 5.69 9.38 6.96
N ASN A 71 4.74 9.85 7.76
CA ASN A 71 4.96 10.17 9.17
C ASN A 71 5.37 8.94 9.98
N ILE A 72 4.68 7.81 9.80
CA ILE A 72 5.04 6.54 10.46
C ILE A 72 6.43 6.08 10.00
N ALA A 73 6.75 6.23 8.71
CA ALA A 73 8.07 5.87 8.21
C ALA A 73 9.18 6.71 8.85
N GLU A 74 8.97 8.01 9.03
CA GLU A 74 9.90 8.91 9.73
C GLU A 74 10.06 8.52 11.20
N GLU A 75 8.94 8.27 11.90
CA GLU A 75 8.92 7.88 13.31
C GLU A 75 9.77 6.63 13.59
N ILE A 76 9.60 5.58 12.77
CA ILE A 76 10.31 4.30 12.94
C ILE A 76 11.59 4.19 12.09
N LYS A 77 12.06 5.32 11.53
CA LYS A 77 13.31 5.43 10.75
C LYS A 77 13.40 4.43 9.60
N THR A 78 12.32 4.29 8.84
CA THR A 78 12.24 3.45 7.64
C THR A 78 11.80 4.28 6.43
N LYS A 79 11.55 3.62 5.29
CA LYS A 79 11.04 4.28 4.08
C LYS A 79 9.52 4.08 3.93
N PRO A 80 8.80 5.04 3.33
CA PRO A 80 7.34 4.96 3.14
C PRO A 80 6.88 3.65 2.47
N ILE A 81 7.63 3.18 1.47
CA ILE A 81 7.35 1.90 0.81
C ILE A 81 7.38 0.71 1.78
N SER A 82 8.25 0.74 2.80
CA SER A 82 8.33 -0.34 3.78
C SER A 82 7.08 -0.37 4.66
N VAL A 83 6.58 0.78 5.08
CA VAL A 83 5.32 0.88 5.84
C VAL A 83 4.13 0.40 5.00
N ALA A 84 4.03 0.83 3.74
CA ALA A 84 2.94 0.41 2.85
C ALA A 84 2.94 -1.11 2.61
N LEU A 85 4.11 -1.71 2.38
CA LEU A 85 4.24 -3.15 2.18
C LEU A 85 4.01 -3.95 3.47
N ALA A 86 4.53 -3.47 4.61
CA ALA A 86 4.31 -4.10 5.90
C ALA A 86 2.82 -4.14 6.25
N TRP A 87 2.07 -3.05 5.98
CA TRP A 87 0.62 -3.04 6.15
C TRP A 87 -0.05 -4.11 5.30
N VAL A 88 0.33 -4.25 4.01
CA VAL A 88 -0.24 -5.26 3.10
C VAL A 88 0.04 -6.68 3.59
N LEU A 89 1.27 -6.95 4.03
CA LEU A 89 1.71 -8.27 4.50
C LEU A 89 1.12 -8.65 5.87
N ASP A 90 0.64 -7.67 6.63
CA ASP A 90 -0.05 -7.90 7.90
C ASP A 90 -1.52 -8.32 7.71
N GLN A 91 -2.09 -8.14 6.51
CA GLN A 91 -3.50 -8.42 6.26
C GLN A 91 -3.79 -9.93 6.21
N LYS A 92 -4.98 -10.29 6.71
CA LYS A 92 -5.49 -11.67 6.72
C LYS A 92 -5.40 -12.28 5.32
N ASN A 93 -4.85 -13.49 5.26
CA ASN A 93 -4.75 -14.32 4.06
C ASN A 93 -3.88 -13.74 2.92
N ILE A 94 -2.95 -12.82 3.24
CA ILE A 94 -1.89 -12.38 2.32
C ILE A 94 -0.62 -13.19 2.59
N LEU A 95 -0.14 -13.90 1.58
CA LEU A 95 1.12 -14.65 1.68
C LEU A 95 2.31 -13.83 1.18
N THR A 96 2.11 -13.05 0.11
CA THR A 96 3.19 -12.29 -0.54
C THR A 96 2.65 -11.08 -1.29
N ALA A 97 3.53 -10.12 -1.56
CA ALA A 97 3.22 -8.90 -2.28
C ALA A 97 4.20 -8.71 -3.46
N ILE A 98 3.68 -8.53 -4.67
CA ILE A 98 4.49 -8.36 -5.88
C ILE A 98 4.89 -6.89 -6.02
N VAL A 99 6.17 -6.59 -5.78
CA VAL A 99 6.69 -5.22 -5.86
C VAL A 99 7.54 -5.04 -7.12
N GLY A 100 7.15 -4.10 -7.97
CA GLY A 100 7.95 -3.72 -9.14
C GLY A 100 9.08 -2.75 -8.76
N SER A 101 10.26 -2.99 -9.32
CA SER A 101 11.43 -2.11 -9.21
C SER A 101 11.88 -1.64 -10.59
N ARG A 102 12.49 -0.45 -10.67
CA ARG A 102 13.13 0.08 -11.88
C ARG A 102 14.66 0.14 -11.77
N LYS A 103 15.20 0.01 -10.56
CA LYS A 103 16.63 0.09 -10.27
C LYS A 103 17.03 -1.08 -9.38
N PRO A 104 18.14 -1.78 -9.65
CA PRO A 104 18.59 -2.90 -8.82
C PRO A 104 18.61 -2.60 -7.32
N ASP A 105 19.10 -1.42 -6.93
CA ASP A 105 19.23 -1.00 -5.52
C ASP A 105 17.89 -0.94 -4.76
N GLN A 106 16.77 -0.77 -5.47
CA GLN A 106 15.44 -0.77 -4.86
C GLN A 106 15.01 -2.16 -4.38
N VAL A 107 15.58 -3.23 -4.95
CA VAL A 107 15.21 -4.61 -4.57
C VAL A 107 15.57 -4.88 -3.11
N SER A 108 16.80 -4.57 -2.70
CA SER A 108 17.24 -4.74 -1.31
C SER A 108 16.41 -3.90 -0.34
N GLU A 109 16.04 -2.69 -0.75
CA GLU A 109 15.17 -1.81 0.02
C GLU A 109 13.78 -2.41 0.23
N PHE A 110 13.16 -2.94 -0.82
CA PHE A 110 11.81 -3.49 -0.75
C PHE A 110 11.79 -4.83 -0.02
N ALA A 111 12.86 -5.61 -0.13
CA ALA A 111 13.01 -6.86 0.62
C ALA A 111 12.99 -6.63 2.14
N PHE A 112 13.58 -5.52 2.62
CA PHE A 112 13.55 -5.18 4.04
C PHE A 112 12.12 -5.00 4.58
N ALA A 113 11.19 -4.53 3.74
CA ALA A 113 9.81 -4.34 4.14
C ALA A 113 9.11 -5.63 4.62
N GLY A 114 9.53 -6.80 4.12
CA GLY A 114 9.00 -8.10 4.55
C GLY A 114 9.31 -8.44 6.01
N ASN A 115 10.33 -7.80 6.60
CA ASN A 115 10.73 -8.01 7.99
C ASN A 115 10.15 -6.95 8.94
N LEU A 116 9.57 -5.88 8.41
CA LEU A 116 9.04 -4.79 9.21
C LEU A 116 7.73 -5.22 9.87
N LYS A 117 7.67 -5.12 11.20
CA LYS A 117 6.43 -5.28 11.97
C LYS A 117 5.96 -3.92 12.47
N LEU A 118 4.80 -3.50 12.00
CA LEU A 118 4.14 -2.29 12.48
C LEU A 118 3.53 -2.56 13.85
N SER A 119 3.50 -1.55 14.71
CA SER A 119 2.79 -1.67 15.99
C SER A 119 1.28 -1.77 15.77
N ALA A 120 0.55 -2.31 16.74
CA ALA A 120 -0.91 -2.34 16.70
C ALA A 120 -1.51 -0.93 16.55
N ASP A 121 -0.88 0.09 17.15
CA ASP A 121 -1.27 1.48 17.01
C ASP A 121 -1.08 2.00 15.58
N HIS A 122 0.09 1.76 14.98
CA HIS A 122 0.35 2.11 13.56
C HIS A 122 -0.66 1.46 12.62
N LEU A 123 -0.96 0.17 12.82
CA LEU A 123 -1.95 -0.56 12.03
C LEU A 123 -3.35 0.05 12.18
N ASN A 124 -3.76 0.39 13.40
CA ASN A 124 -5.05 1.03 13.66
C ASN A 124 -5.16 2.41 13.00
N GLN A 125 -4.12 3.24 13.10
CA GLN A 125 -4.08 4.55 12.44
C GLN A 125 -4.22 4.40 10.91
N LEU A 126 -3.48 3.46 10.31
CA LEU A 126 -3.53 3.18 8.87
C LEU A 126 -4.91 2.65 8.44
N ASN A 127 -5.50 1.74 9.20
CA ASN A 127 -6.83 1.21 8.94
C ASN A 127 -7.89 2.30 9.01
N ASN A 128 -7.83 3.18 10.01
CA ASN A 128 -8.77 4.30 10.15
C ASN A 128 -8.63 5.28 8.98
N ALA A 129 -7.40 5.66 8.61
CA ALA A 129 -7.16 6.53 7.47
C ALA A 129 -7.64 5.91 6.15
N SER A 130 -7.46 4.59 5.97
CA SER A 130 -8.02 3.85 4.85
C SER A 130 -9.55 3.90 4.84
N ASN A 131 -10.21 3.60 5.96
CA ASN A 131 -11.67 3.58 6.02
C ASN A 131 -12.24 4.97 5.68
N SER A 132 -11.68 6.05 6.23
CA SER A 132 -12.09 7.41 5.91
C SER A 132 -11.82 7.82 4.45
N PHE A 133 -10.90 7.15 3.75
CA PHE A 133 -10.71 7.32 2.31
C PHE A 133 -11.83 6.64 1.51
N HIS A 134 -12.31 5.47 1.96
CA HIS A 134 -13.38 4.70 1.30
C HIS A 134 -14.79 5.22 1.59
N GLU A 135 -14.98 6.03 2.63
CA GLU A 135 -16.26 6.68 2.97
C GLU A 135 -16.57 7.94 2.13
N LYS A 136 -15.60 8.45 1.34
CA LYS A 136 -15.72 9.66 0.53
C LYS A 136 -15.98 9.37 -0.94
#